data_AF-A0A168MJW8-F1
#
_entry.id   AF-A0A168MJW8-F1
#
_cell.length_a   1.000
_cell.length_b   1.000
_cell.length_c   1.000
_cell.angle_alpha   90.00
_cell.angle_beta   90.00
_cell.angle_gamma   90.00
#
_symmetry.space_group_name_H-M   'P 1'
#
loop_
_entity.id
_entity.type
_entity.pdbx_description
1 polymer ?
#
loop_
_entity_poly.entity_id
_entity_poly.type
_entity_poly.pdbx_seq_one_letter_code
_entity_poly.pdbx_strand_id
1 'polypeptide(L)'
;MISPISFCFWALILVLVTSVIIMIECQVDYAMNCIKYMIRNKIQAVDPKKDRQSQFVAKVRKGLEGTTWASGGCGSYYKKDGNVFAIWSGSVASYWLDLKFNPNDFNQYSLA
;
A
#
# COMPACT_ATOMS: atom_id res chain seq x y z
N MET A 1 7.28 -14.16 -37.34
CA MET A 1 8.48 -14.72 -36.72
C MET A 1 9.06 -13.63 -35.81
N ILE A 2 8.67 -13.64 -34.54
CA ILE A 2 8.97 -12.57 -33.56
C ILE A 2 10.37 -12.85 -32.99
N SER A 3 11.27 -11.87 -33.06
CA SER A 3 12.67 -12.05 -32.68
C SER A 3 12.84 -12.18 -31.15
N PRO A 4 13.77 -13.02 -30.68
CA PRO A 4 13.99 -13.26 -29.25
C PRO A 4 14.45 -12.02 -28.44
N ILE A 5 14.89 -10.96 -29.13
CA ILE A 5 15.33 -9.70 -28.50
C ILE A 5 14.14 -8.87 -27.97
N SER A 6 12.96 -9.02 -28.58
CA SER A 6 11.76 -8.29 -28.15
C SER A 6 11.19 -8.81 -26.81
N PHE A 7 11.50 -10.06 -26.46
CA PHE A 7 11.03 -10.69 -25.22
C PHE A 7 11.77 -10.17 -23.97
N CYS A 8 13.05 -9.80 -24.09
CA CYS A 8 13.82 -9.22 -22.98
C CYS A 8 13.34 -7.82 -22.57
N PHE A 9 12.79 -7.04 -23.50
CA PHE A 9 12.30 -5.69 -23.20
C PHE A 9 11.01 -5.69 -22.36
N TRP A 10 10.21 -6.75 -22.48
CA TRP A 10 8.96 -6.91 -21.73
C TRP A 10 9.12 -7.65 -20.39
N ALA A 11 10.12 -8.52 -20.27
CA ALA A 11 10.43 -9.21 -19.02
C ALA A 11 10.93 -8.28 -17.90
N LEU A 12 11.56 -7.14 -18.26
CA LEU A 12 12.07 -6.17 -17.29
C LEU A 12 10.99 -5.28 -16.66
N ILE A 13 9.81 -5.19 -17.28
CA ILE A 13 8.69 -4.36 -16.78
C ILE A 13 7.95 -5.05 -15.62
N LEU A 14 8.06 -6.38 -15.49
CA LEU A 14 7.30 -7.17 -14.53
C LEU A 14 7.94 -7.29 -13.13
N VAL A 15 9.19 -6.88 -12.97
CA VAL A 15 9.87 -6.76 -11.65
C VAL A 15 9.62 -5.39 -11.00
N LEU A 16 8.95 -4.45 -11.67
CA LEU A 16 8.88 -3.03 -11.28
C LEU A 16 7.47 -2.53 -10.95
N VAL A 17 6.55 -3.38 -10.51
CA VAL A 17 5.36 -2.89 -9.80
C VAL A 17 5.80 -2.60 -8.37
N THR A 18 6.38 -1.42 -8.19
CA THR A 18 6.82 -0.83 -6.92
C THR A 18 8.09 -1.44 -6.29
N SER A 19 9.14 -0.63 -6.09
CA SER A 19 10.29 -1.05 -5.28
C SER A 19 9.84 -1.20 -3.83
N VAL A 20 9.91 -2.42 -3.30
CA VAL A 20 9.57 -2.72 -1.90
C VAL A 20 10.43 -1.89 -0.94
N ILE A 21 11.67 -1.58 -1.33
CA ILE A 21 12.59 -0.75 -0.53
C ILE A 21 12.00 0.66 -0.34
N ILE A 22 11.55 1.29 -1.43
CA ILE A 22 10.93 2.63 -1.36
C ILE A 22 9.66 2.58 -0.49
N MET A 23 8.85 1.52 -0.62
CA MET A 23 7.65 1.38 0.20
C MET A 23 7.96 1.28 1.70
N ILE A 24 9.01 0.53 2.06
CA ILE A 24 9.47 0.41 3.45
C ILE A 24 10.01 1.74 3.95
N GLU A 25 10.82 2.46 3.16
CA GLU A 25 11.35 3.78 3.52
C GLU A 25 10.21 4.77 3.83
N CYS A 26 9.15 4.78 3.00
CA CYS A 26 7.97 5.62 3.24
C CYS A 26 7.25 5.26 4.54
N GLN A 27 7.08 3.95 4.82
CA GLN A 27 6.42 3.49 6.04
C GLN A 27 7.23 3.83 7.29
N VAL A 28 8.54 3.63 7.24
CA VAL A 28 9.45 3.93 8.36
C VAL A 28 9.47 5.43 8.63
N ASP A 29 9.57 6.28 7.60
CA ASP A 29 9.52 7.73 7.77
C ASP A 29 8.18 8.20 8.38
N TYR A 30 7.05 7.68 7.89
CA TYR A 30 5.74 7.99 8.46
C TYR A 30 5.65 7.57 9.93
N ALA A 31 6.05 6.34 10.27
CA ALA A 31 6.03 5.84 11.64
C ALA A 31 6.92 6.69 12.57
N MET A 32 8.11 7.08 12.12
CA MET A 32 9.01 7.95 12.87
C MET A 32 8.40 9.33 13.12
N ASN A 33 7.71 9.90 12.12
CA ASN A 33 7.02 11.19 12.27
C ASN A 33 5.82 11.09 13.23
N CYS A 34 5.05 9.99 13.19
CA CYS A 34 4.00 9.69 14.17
C CYS A 34 4.55 9.60 15.59
N ILE A 35 5.64 8.85 15.82
CA ILE A 35 6.26 8.71 17.14
C ILE A 35 6.74 10.07 17.66
N LYS A 36 7.43 10.86 16.82
CA LYS A 36 7.87 12.22 17.18
C LYS A 36 6.68 13.10 17.57
N TYR A 37 5.57 13.00 16.85
CA TYR A 37 4.36 13.75 17.17
C TYR A 37 3.71 13.29 18.48
N MET A 38 3.62 11.99 18.72
CA MET A 38 3.11 11.43 19.98
C MET A 38 3.93 11.91 21.18
N ILE A 39 5.27 11.87 21.09
CA ILE A 39 6.17 12.35 22.14
C ILE A 39 5.94 13.84 22.42
N ARG A 40 5.85 14.68 21.37
CA ARG A 40 5.63 16.13 21.51
C ARG A 40 4.28 16.47 22.15
N ASN A 41 3.24 15.68 21.88
CA ASN A 41 1.88 15.92 22.35
C ASN A 41 1.49 15.07 23.58
N LYS A 42 2.44 14.32 24.15
CA LYS A 42 2.22 13.43 25.31
C LYS A 42 1.10 12.38 25.08
N ILE A 43 0.97 11.90 23.85
CA ILE A 43 0.03 10.82 23.49
C ILE A 43 0.69 9.48 23.83
N GLN A 44 0.04 8.63 24.61
CA GLN A 44 0.62 7.37 25.09
C GLN A 44 0.39 6.24 24.10
N ALA A 45 -0.80 6.17 23.50
CA ALA A 45 -1.13 5.19 22.49
C ALA A 45 -1.97 5.77 21.36
N VAL A 46 -1.81 5.19 20.17
CA VAL A 46 -2.66 5.42 19.01
C VAL A 46 -3.12 4.08 18.46
N ASP A 47 -4.43 3.91 18.34
CA ASP A 47 -5.03 2.71 17.75
C ASP A 47 -5.93 3.12 16.57
N PRO A 48 -5.83 2.46 15.40
CA PRO A 48 -6.67 2.80 14.26
C PRO A 48 -8.13 2.48 14.57
N LYS A 49 -9.05 3.41 14.26
CA LYS A 49 -10.48 3.15 14.42
C LYS A 49 -10.94 2.09 13.41
N LYS A 50 -11.79 1.16 13.86
CA LYS A 50 -12.26 0.01 13.07
C LYS A 50 -12.99 0.42 11.78
N ASP A 51 -13.76 1.50 11.82
CA ASP A 51 -14.47 2.07 10.67
C ASP A 51 -13.49 2.59 9.63
N ARG A 52 -12.42 3.29 10.05
CA ARG A 52 -11.36 3.80 9.19
C ARG A 52 -10.56 2.69 8.52
N GLN A 53 -10.21 1.66 9.29
CA GLN A 53 -9.55 0.48 8.73
C GLN A 53 -10.42 -0.22 7.68
N SER A 54 -11.73 -0.36 7.94
CA SER A 54 -12.67 -0.99 7.01
C SER A 54 -12.83 -0.18 5.73
N GLN A 55 -12.92 1.16 5.84
CA GLN A 55 -12.96 2.07 4.69
C GLN A 55 -11.69 1.99 3.84
N PHE A 56 -10.52 1.95 4.48
CA PHE A 56 -9.23 1.80 3.79
C PHE A 56 -9.17 0.49 3.01
N VAL A 57 -9.53 -0.64 3.65
CA VAL A 57 -9.55 -1.95 2.98
C VAL A 57 -10.52 -1.94 1.79
N ALA A 58 -11.70 -1.36 1.94
CA ALA A 58 -12.65 -1.23 0.84
C ALA A 58 -12.11 -0.38 -0.33
N LYS A 59 -11.43 0.75 -0.05
CA LYS A 59 -10.78 1.60 -1.06
C LYS A 59 -9.74 0.81 -1.86
N VAL A 60 -8.85 0.10 -1.16
CA VAL A 60 -7.78 -0.69 -1.79
C VAL A 60 -8.36 -1.81 -2.64
N ARG A 61 -9.35 -2.54 -2.11
CA ARG A 61 -10.04 -3.62 -2.86
C ARG A 61 -10.67 -3.10 -4.14
N LYS A 62 -11.42 -2.01 -4.07
CA LYS A 62 -12.02 -1.38 -5.25
C LYS A 62 -10.96 -0.96 -6.28
N GLY A 63 -9.80 -0.48 -5.84
CA GLY A 63 -8.70 -0.15 -6.74
C GLY A 63 -8.06 -1.37 -7.42
N LEU A 64 -8.20 -2.55 -6.84
CA LEU A 64 -7.70 -3.81 -7.41
C LEU A 64 -8.69 -4.44 -8.38
N GLU A 65 -9.98 -4.10 -8.31
CA GLU A 65 -10.99 -4.54 -9.26
C GLU A 65 -10.62 -4.10 -10.69
N GLY A 66 -10.74 -5.02 -11.65
CA GLY A 66 -10.38 -4.75 -13.05
C GLY A 66 -8.88 -4.80 -13.37
N THR A 67 -8.00 -4.95 -12.39
CA THR A 67 -6.57 -5.19 -12.63
C THR A 67 -6.30 -6.66 -12.97
N THR A 68 -5.18 -6.94 -13.63
CA THR A 68 -4.73 -8.33 -13.90
C THR A 68 -4.51 -9.13 -12.63
N TRP A 69 -4.26 -8.47 -11.49
CA TRP A 69 -4.17 -9.11 -10.16
C TRP A 69 -5.50 -9.70 -9.68
N ALA A 70 -6.63 -9.08 -10.05
CA ALA A 70 -7.96 -9.60 -9.75
C ALA A 70 -8.45 -10.61 -10.80
N SER A 71 -8.19 -10.34 -12.08
CA SER A 71 -8.73 -11.11 -13.22
C SER A 71 -7.87 -12.29 -13.69
N GLY A 72 -6.62 -12.39 -13.22
CA GLY A 72 -5.73 -13.50 -13.57
C GLY A 72 -6.24 -14.81 -12.99
N GLY A 73 -6.65 -15.74 -13.86
CA GLY A 73 -7.18 -17.07 -13.50
C GLY A 73 -6.18 -18.03 -12.84
N CYS A 74 -5.01 -17.56 -12.43
CA CYS A 74 -4.03 -18.34 -11.69
C CYS A 74 -4.13 -17.96 -10.21
N GLY A 75 -4.40 -18.94 -9.34
CA GLY A 75 -4.44 -18.76 -7.89
C GLY A 75 -3.06 -18.35 -7.35
N SER A 76 -2.71 -17.09 -7.50
CA SER A 76 -1.44 -16.55 -7.03
C SER A 76 -1.44 -16.45 -5.50
N TYR A 77 -0.26 -16.54 -4.89
CA TYR A 77 -0.07 -16.42 -3.43
C TYR A 77 -0.68 -15.13 -2.83
N TYR A 78 -0.85 -14.09 -3.66
CA TYR A 78 -1.40 -12.79 -3.28
C TYR A 78 -2.94 -12.74 -3.24
N LYS A 79 -3.61 -13.83 -3.62
CA LYS A 79 -5.08 -13.94 -3.71
C LYS A 79 -5.57 -15.10 -2.86
N LYS A 80 -6.53 -14.84 -1.95
CA LYS A 80 -7.22 -15.85 -1.15
C LYS A 80 -8.71 -15.56 -1.15
N ASP A 81 -9.53 -16.60 -1.33
CA ASP A 81 -11.00 -16.50 -1.36
C ASP A 81 -11.50 -15.43 -2.36
N GLY A 82 -10.87 -15.36 -3.54
CA GLY A 82 -11.19 -14.38 -4.58
C GLY A 82 -10.66 -12.96 -4.32
N ASN A 83 -10.11 -12.68 -3.14
CA ASN A 83 -9.66 -11.36 -2.73
C ASN A 83 -8.14 -11.23 -2.78
N VAL A 84 -7.66 -10.15 -3.40
CA VAL A 84 -6.24 -9.76 -3.36
C VAL A 84 -6.00 -9.00 -2.06
N PHE A 85 -5.06 -9.47 -1.23
CA PHE A 85 -4.84 -8.92 0.12
C PHE A 85 -3.43 -8.39 0.36
N ALA A 86 -2.47 -8.74 -0.51
CA ALA A 86 -1.05 -8.53 -0.25
C ALA A 86 -0.38 -7.51 -1.19
N ILE A 87 -1.15 -6.75 -1.96
CA ILE A 87 -0.63 -5.80 -2.95
C ILE A 87 -1.36 -4.45 -2.87
N TRP A 88 -0.61 -3.37 -3.01
CA TRP A 88 -1.14 -2.01 -3.16
C TRP A 88 -1.69 -1.79 -4.57
N SER A 89 -2.87 -1.17 -4.67
CA SER A 89 -3.57 -1.00 -5.95
C SER A 89 -3.06 0.15 -6.82
N GLY A 90 -2.26 1.06 -6.27
CA GLY A 90 -1.82 2.28 -6.92
C GLY A 90 -0.34 2.28 -7.32
N SER A 91 0.14 3.43 -7.80
CA SER A 91 1.56 3.65 -8.10
C SER A 91 2.39 3.95 -6.85
N VAL A 92 3.72 3.80 -6.91
CA VAL A 92 4.63 4.24 -5.82
C VAL A 92 4.44 5.71 -5.49
N ALA A 93 4.24 6.57 -6.49
CA ALA A 93 4.01 7.99 -6.27
C ALA A 93 2.74 8.24 -5.46
N SER A 94 1.64 7.53 -5.77
CA SER A 94 0.41 7.61 -4.98
C SER A 94 0.61 7.09 -3.55
N TYR A 95 1.41 6.04 -3.38
CA TYR A 95 1.72 5.47 -2.07
C TYR A 95 2.55 6.43 -1.21
N TRP A 96 3.56 7.09 -1.81
CA TRP A 96 4.37 8.10 -1.15
C TRP A 96 3.54 9.32 -0.73
N LEU A 97 2.59 9.75 -1.56
CA LEU A 97 1.67 10.83 -1.23
C LEU A 97 0.71 10.45 -0.09
N ASP A 98 0.15 9.24 -0.14
CA ASP A 98 -0.77 8.73 0.90
C ASP A 98 -0.06 8.57 2.27
N LEU A 99 1.26 8.28 2.28
CA LEU A 99 2.08 8.19 3.51
C LEU A 99 2.78 9.49 3.90
N LYS A 100 2.42 10.63 3.30
CA LYS A 100 2.97 11.91 3.74
C LYS A 100 2.35 12.30 5.07
N PHE A 101 3.17 12.40 6.11
CA PHE A 101 2.70 12.70 7.47
C PHE A 101 1.87 14.00 7.55
N ASN A 102 0.67 13.89 8.11
CA ASN A 102 -0.19 15.02 8.44
C ASN A 102 -0.71 14.89 9.88
N PRO A 103 -0.52 15.89 10.76
CA PRO A 103 -1.08 15.85 12.12
C PRO A 103 -2.60 15.57 12.18
N ASN A 104 -3.36 15.98 11.17
CA ASN A 104 -4.80 15.75 11.10
C ASN A 104 -5.17 14.27 10.93
N ASP A 105 -4.22 13.40 10.56
CA ASP A 105 -4.44 11.95 10.45
C ASP A 105 -4.76 11.34 11.81
N PHE A 106 -4.34 11.97 12.92
CA PHE A 106 -4.63 11.50 14.27
C PHE A 106 -6.15 11.41 14.57
N ASN A 107 -6.99 12.12 13.81
CA ASN A 107 -8.45 12.00 13.88
C ASN A 107 -8.97 10.59 13.49
N GLN A 108 -8.17 9.83 12.75
CA GLN A 108 -8.47 8.46 12.32
C GLN A 108 -8.15 7.42 13.40
N TYR A 109 -7.44 7.81 14.46
CA TYR A 109 -7.01 6.95 15.55
C TYR A 109 -7.80 7.26 16.83
N SER A 110 -7.99 6.27 17.69
CA SER A 110 -8.29 6.50 19.11
C SER A 110 -6.98 6.82 19.83
N LEU A 111 -7.00 7.89 20.61
CA LEU A 111 -5.86 8.36 21.39
C LEU A 111 -6.09 7.94 22.85
N ALA A 112 -5.07 7.35 23.48
CA ALA A 112 -5.03 7.08 24.91
C ALA A 112 -3.83 7.77 25.56
#